data_AF-A0A399R930-F1
#
_entry.id   AF-A0A399R930-F1
#
_cell.length_a   1.000
_cell.length_b   1.000
_cell.length_c   1.000
_cell.angle_alpha   90.00
_cell.angle_beta   90.00
_cell.angle_gamma   90.00
#
_symmetry.space_group_name_H-M   'P 1'
#
loop_
_entity.id
_entity.type
_entity.pdbx_description
1 polymer ?
#
loop_
_entity_poly.entity_id
_entity_poly.type
_entity_poly.pdbx_seq_one_letter_code
_entity_poly.pdbx_strand_id
1 'polypeptide(L)'
;MRANPESEWVINEVPDLRIVDNELWQAVKLRQQRHSRKRGGAKRPTRLLSGLLECTVCGGPMSIVSQNRYGCSTRREKGTCSNNRTIAAKELEERVLAGLNNALLHPDAQKAAAREFHAELVRQQKATGSERFQLEKAIAEAGRRIDRIVDAIAEGVATTALKQKLVALEAEKVENEGKLAAMGSEPVVSVHPNAGELYAELIGSLVEVVSDPSPDADEVRSVLRKTIQRICLEPRKNESGYNLVIKGDLAALISQDGQTTLMMGAGAGFEPATFRL
;
A
#
# COMPACT_ATOMS: atom_id res chain seq x y z
N MET A 1 13.08 -47.40 9.96
CA MET A 1 13.84 -46.70 8.91
C MET A 1 14.38 -45.41 9.49
N ARG A 2 15.69 -45.20 9.43
CA ARG A 2 16.36 -43.96 9.85
C ARG A 2 16.62 -43.16 8.57
N ALA A 3 16.23 -41.90 8.51
CA ALA A 3 16.51 -41.05 7.35
C ALA A 3 18.02 -40.80 7.24
N ASN A 4 18.54 -40.76 6.01
CA ASN A 4 19.94 -40.49 5.76
C ASN A 4 20.28 -39.03 6.15
N PRO A 5 21.52 -38.78 6.64
CA PRO A 5 21.98 -37.44 6.97
C PRO A 5 21.98 -36.55 5.71
N GLU A 6 21.78 -35.23 5.89
CA GLU A 6 21.67 -34.26 4.78
C GLU A 6 22.92 -34.24 3.88
N SER A 7 24.08 -34.57 4.43
CA SER A 7 25.34 -34.71 3.69
C SER A 7 25.34 -35.84 2.65
N GLU A 8 24.39 -36.77 2.75
CA GLU A 8 24.20 -37.90 1.83
C GLU A 8 23.00 -37.68 0.90
N TRP A 9 22.39 -36.50 0.89
CA TRP A 9 21.28 -36.18 0.00
C TRP A 9 21.80 -35.81 -1.39
N VAL A 10 21.29 -36.49 -2.41
CA VAL A 10 21.49 -36.12 -3.82
C VAL A 10 20.28 -35.32 -4.27
N ILE A 11 20.47 -34.04 -4.56
CA ILE A 11 19.43 -33.14 -5.06
C ILE A 11 19.67 -32.94 -6.56
N ASN A 12 18.75 -33.42 -7.39
CA ASN A 12 18.77 -33.21 -8.83
C ASN A 12 17.62 -32.30 -9.24
N GLU A 13 17.91 -31.32 -10.10
CA GLU A 13 16.87 -30.52 -10.73
C GLU A 13 16.20 -31.31 -11.86
N VAL A 14 14.87 -31.39 -11.84
CA VAL A 14 14.08 -32.06 -12.89
C VAL A 14 13.05 -31.08 -13.45
N PRO A 15 13.44 -30.20 -14.39
CA PRO A 15 12.56 -29.16 -14.94
C PRO A 15 11.29 -29.71 -15.59
N ASP A 16 11.36 -30.91 -16.18
CA ASP A 16 10.25 -31.52 -16.92
C ASP A 16 9.11 -32.01 -16.01
N LEU A 17 9.35 -32.14 -14.70
CA LEU A 17 8.34 -32.48 -13.69
C LEU A 17 7.80 -31.25 -12.94
N ARG A 18 8.14 -30.05 -13.41
CA ARG A 18 7.74 -28.80 -12.76
C ARG A 18 6.24 -28.57 -12.99
N ILE A 19 5.49 -28.54 -11.89
CA ILE A 19 4.04 -28.25 -11.89
C ILE A 19 3.77 -26.74 -11.89
N VAL A 20 4.67 -25.94 -11.33
CA VAL A 20 4.50 -24.49 -11.13
C VAL A 20 5.74 -23.77 -11.65
N ASP A 21 5.54 -22.70 -12.41
CA ASP A 21 6.64 -21.89 -12.95
C ASP A 21 7.60 -21.42 -11.85
N ASN A 22 8.90 -21.40 -12.17
CA ASN A 22 9.93 -21.06 -11.19
C ASN A 22 9.76 -19.61 -10.69
N GLU A 23 9.37 -18.69 -11.56
CA GLU A 23 9.11 -17.29 -11.17
C GLU A 23 7.97 -17.19 -10.15
N LEU A 24 6.87 -17.90 -10.40
CA LEU A 24 5.74 -17.98 -9.47
C LEU A 24 6.14 -18.67 -8.15
N TRP A 25 6.92 -19.75 -8.22
CA TRP A 25 7.46 -20.43 -7.04
C TRP A 25 8.33 -19.51 -6.18
N GLN A 26 9.25 -18.76 -6.79
CA GLN A 26 10.13 -17.82 -6.09
C GLN A 26 9.33 -16.68 -5.47
N ALA A 27 8.36 -16.11 -6.19
CA ALA A 27 7.48 -15.07 -5.66
C ALA A 27 6.69 -15.55 -4.42
N VAL A 28 6.16 -16.78 -4.45
CA VAL A 28 5.47 -17.38 -3.31
C VAL A 28 6.43 -17.65 -2.15
N LYS A 29 7.65 -18.14 -2.40
CA LYS A 29 8.66 -18.36 -1.36
C LYS A 29 9.09 -17.06 -0.69
N LEU A 30 9.27 -15.99 -1.45
CA LEU A 30 9.54 -14.65 -0.90
C LEU A 30 8.40 -14.18 0.00
N ARG A 31 7.13 -14.41 -0.40
CA ARG A 31 5.96 -14.12 0.42
C ARG A 31 5.91 -14.99 1.69
N GLN A 32 6.21 -16.29 1.60
CA GLN A 32 6.26 -17.18 2.76
C GLN A 32 7.33 -16.77 3.78
N GLN A 33 8.52 -16.35 3.34
CA GLN A 33 9.58 -15.85 4.22
C GLN A 33 9.13 -14.62 5.01
N ARG A 34 8.37 -13.70 4.39
CA ARG A 34 7.78 -12.54 5.09
C ARG A 34 6.80 -12.95 6.19
N HIS A 35 6.20 -14.13 6.09
CA HIS A 35 5.27 -14.69 7.08
C HIS A 35 5.90 -15.71 8.05
N SER A 36 7.15 -16.13 7.86
CA SER A 36 7.72 -17.31 8.54
C SER A 36 8.19 -17.08 9.99
N ARG A 37 7.99 -15.88 10.55
CA ARG A 37 8.41 -15.56 11.93
C ARG A 37 7.50 -16.12 13.04
N LYS A 38 6.46 -16.91 12.73
CA LYS A 38 5.63 -17.56 13.76
C LYS A 38 5.55 -19.07 13.52
N ARG A 39 6.10 -19.85 14.46
CA ARG A 39 5.90 -21.32 14.53
C ARG A 39 4.41 -21.57 14.79
N GLY A 40 3.80 -22.40 13.95
CA GLY A 40 2.34 -22.51 13.83
C GLY A 40 1.84 -21.46 12.85
N GLY A 41 1.45 -21.89 11.65
CA GLY A 41 1.07 -21.03 10.53
C GLY A 41 0.23 -19.85 10.97
N ALA A 42 0.40 -18.70 10.30
CA ALA A 42 -0.30 -17.47 10.63
C ALA A 42 -1.81 -17.74 10.66
N LYS A 43 -2.36 -18.01 11.85
CA LYS A 43 -3.80 -18.22 12.03
C LYS A 43 -4.46 -16.94 11.54
N ARG A 44 -5.30 -17.09 10.51
CA ARG A 44 -6.06 -15.99 9.93
C ARG A 44 -6.69 -15.21 11.09
N PRO A 45 -6.39 -13.91 11.23
CA PRO A 45 -7.01 -13.11 12.26
C PRO A 45 -8.52 -13.12 12.05
N THR A 46 -9.27 -13.69 12.99
CA THR A 46 -10.72 -13.90 12.83
C THR A 46 -11.53 -12.59 12.90
N ARG A 47 -10.89 -11.50 13.37
CA ARG A 47 -11.49 -10.17 13.59
C ARG A 47 -10.50 -9.07 13.29
N LEU A 48 -10.96 -7.89 12.84
CA LEU A 48 -10.15 -6.74 12.41
C LEU A 48 -9.01 -6.34 13.36
N LEU A 49 -9.24 -6.37 14.67
CA LEU A 49 -8.29 -5.84 15.67
C LEU A 49 -7.41 -6.91 16.33
N SER A 50 -7.54 -8.17 15.93
CA SER A 50 -6.81 -9.27 16.55
C SER A 50 -5.29 -9.05 16.46
N GLY A 51 -4.62 -9.09 17.62
CA GLY A 51 -3.16 -8.93 17.73
C GLY A 51 -2.65 -7.49 17.71
N LEU A 52 -3.53 -6.49 17.63
CA LEU A 52 -3.15 -5.07 17.64
C LEU A 52 -3.41 -4.38 18.99
N LEU A 53 -4.22 -4.99 19.85
CA LEU A 53 -4.69 -4.37 21.09
C LEU A 53 -3.72 -4.59 22.25
N GLU A 54 -3.45 -3.51 23.00
CA GLU A 54 -2.55 -3.49 24.14
C GLU A 54 -3.18 -2.83 25.35
N CYS A 55 -2.96 -3.41 26.53
CA CYS A 55 -3.34 -2.84 27.80
C CYS A 55 -2.26 -1.88 28.30
N THR A 56 -2.59 -0.61 28.47
CA THR A 56 -1.65 0.41 29.00
C THR A 56 -1.21 0.20 30.46
N VAL A 57 -1.96 -0.59 31.24
CA VAL A 57 -1.64 -0.85 32.65
C VAL A 57 -0.45 -1.81 32.80
N CYS A 58 -0.35 -2.83 31.94
CA CYS A 58 0.71 -3.83 32.03
C CYS A 58 1.54 -4.00 30.75
N GLY A 59 1.26 -3.24 29.69
CA GLY A 59 1.85 -3.41 28.36
C GLY A 59 1.49 -4.73 27.66
N GLY A 60 0.59 -5.52 28.25
CA GLY A 60 0.24 -6.86 27.78
C GLY A 60 -0.82 -6.84 26.68
N PRO A 61 -0.97 -7.92 25.90
CA PRO A 61 -1.97 -7.99 24.85
C PRO A 61 -3.39 -7.98 25.45
N MET A 62 -4.33 -7.46 24.64
CA MET A 62 -5.75 -7.64 24.88
C MET A 62 -6.34 -8.61 23.86
N SER A 63 -7.13 -9.57 24.36
CA SER A 63 -7.78 -10.59 23.55
C SER A 63 -9.23 -10.77 23.97
N ILE A 64 -9.99 -11.57 23.23
CA ILE A 64 -11.36 -11.91 23.59
C ILE A 64 -11.32 -12.74 24.89
N VAL A 65 -11.86 -12.17 25.97
CA VAL A 65 -11.87 -12.80 27.31
C VAL A 65 -13.22 -13.42 27.66
N SER A 66 -14.29 -12.94 27.04
CA SER A 66 -15.67 -13.45 27.18
C SER A 66 -16.43 -13.27 25.87
N GLN A 67 -17.68 -13.70 25.79
CA GLN A 67 -18.49 -13.69 24.56
C GLN A 67 -18.47 -12.31 23.89
N ASN A 68 -17.71 -12.19 22.81
CA ASN A 68 -17.55 -10.96 22.01
C ASN A 68 -17.04 -9.73 22.80
N ARG A 69 -16.21 -9.92 23.86
CA ARG A 69 -15.62 -8.81 24.61
C ARG A 69 -14.10 -8.92 24.73
N TYR A 70 -13.40 -7.82 24.49
CA TYR A 70 -11.97 -7.70 24.70
C TYR A 70 -11.65 -7.39 26.17
N GLY A 71 -10.57 -7.97 26.68
CA GLY A 71 -10.03 -7.72 28.01
C GLY A 71 -8.53 -8.02 28.07
N CYS A 72 -7.88 -7.65 29.17
CA CYS A 72 -6.45 -7.88 29.36
C CYS A 72 -6.15 -9.38 29.49
N SER A 73 -5.42 -9.95 28.54
CA SER A 73 -5.06 -11.38 28.53
C SER A 73 -4.13 -11.71 29.69
N THR A 74 -3.18 -10.82 30.01
CA THR A 74 -2.25 -10.99 31.13
C THR A 74 -2.99 -11.10 32.47
N ARG A 75 -4.04 -10.31 32.69
CA ARG A 75 -4.88 -10.48 33.88
C ARG A 75 -5.62 -11.82 33.86
N ARG A 76 -6.25 -12.18 32.75
CA ARG A 76 -7.06 -13.40 32.64
C ARG A 76 -6.23 -14.67 32.85
N GLU A 77 -5.06 -14.73 32.24
CA GLU A 77 -4.23 -15.95 32.22
C GLU A 77 -3.27 -16.02 33.41
N LYS A 78 -2.70 -14.88 33.83
CA LYS A 78 -1.64 -14.84 34.85
C LYS A 78 -2.04 -14.14 36.14
N GLY A 79 -3.14 -13.39 36.16
CA GLY A 79 -3.58 -12.63 37.35
C GLY A 79 -2.69 -11.44 37.73
N THR A 80 -1.64 -11.12 36.97
CA THR A 80 -0.62 -10.12 37.36
C THR A 80 -0.93 -8.68 36.95
N CYS A 81 -2.08 -8.43 36.33
CA CYS A 81 -2.52 -7.09 35.91
C CYS A 81 -3.81 -6.70 36.63
N SER A 82 -3.87 -5.46 37.13
CA SER A 82 -5.03 -4.93 37.85
C SER A 82 -6.21 -4.56 36.94
N ASN A 83 -6.01 -4.49 35.62
CA ASN A 83 -7.06 -4.10 34.67
C ASN A 83 -8.16 -5.16 34.52
N ASN A 84 -9.24 -5.02 35.28
CA ASN A 84 -10.40 -5.90 35.29
C ASN A 84 -11.50 -5.55 34.27
N ARG A 85 -11.27 -4.54 33.42
CA ARG A 85 -12.32 -4.02 32.53
C ARG A 85 -12.39 -4.77 31.21
N THR A 86 -13.57 -4.76 30.62
CA THR A 86 -13.81 -5.32 29.29
C THR A 86 -14.60 -4.36 28.42
N ILE A 87 -14.42 -4.44 27.10
CA ILE A 87 -15.15 -3.65 26.11
C ILE A 87 -15.76 -4.58 25.06
N ALA A 88 -16.96 -4.25 24.56
CA ALA A 88 -17.58 -5.04 23.50
C ALA A 88 -16.74 -4.96 22.22
N ALA A 89 -16.59 -6.08 21.51
CA ALA A 89 -15.79 -6.13 20.29
C ALA A 89 -16.33 -5.20 19.22
N LYS A 90 -17.65 -5.18 19.03
CA LYS A 90 -18.34 -4.27 18.08
C LYS A 90 -18.08 -2.80 18.43
N GLU A 91 -18.30 -2.41 19.68
CA GLU A 91 -18.06 -1.05 20.17
C GLU A 91 -16.59 -0.63 19.96
N LEU A 92 -15.64 -1.51 20.26
CA LEU A 92 -14.21 -1.23 20.07
C LEU A 92 -13.86 -1.07 18.58
N GLU A 93 -14.38 -1.94 17.73
CA GLU A 93 -14.15 -1.92 16.28
C GLU A 93 -14.72 -0.63 15.65
N GLU A 94 -15.96 -0.25 15.99
CA GLU A 94 -16.59 1.00 15.54
C GLU A 94 -15.80 2.23 15.98
N ARG A 95 -15.38 2.28 17.24
CA ARG A 95 -14.59 3.42 17.76
C ARG A 95 -13.22 3.54 17.11
N VAL A 96 -12.57 2.42 16.81
CA VAL A 96 -11.28 2.41 16.10
C VAL A 96 -11.46 2.91 14.67
N LEU A 97 -12.47 2.44 13.96
CA LEU A 97 -12.76 2.87 12.59
C LEU A 97 -13.12 4.36 12.52
N ALA A 98 -13.96 4.84 13.44
CA ALA A 98 -14.30 6.26 13.54
C ALA A 98 -13.05 7.11 13.81
N GLY A 99 -12.17 6.66 14.72
CA GLY A 99 -10.91 7.33 15.01
C GLY A 99 -9.99 7.41 13.79
N LEU A 100 -9.87 6.31 13.03
CA LEU A 100 -9.08 6.27 11.79
C LEU A 100 -9.64 7.19 10.72
N ASN A 101 -10.96 7.21 10.53
CA ASN A 101 -11.61 8.08 9.56
C ASN A 101 -11.34 9.56 9.87
N ASN A 102 -11.55 9.96 11.12
CA ASN A 102 -11.26 11.34 11.56
C ASN A 102 -9.78 11.72 11.39
N ALA A 103 -8.87 10.76 11.57
CA ALA A 103 -7.44 10.97 11.35
C ALA A 103 -7.12 11.26 9.88
N LEU A 104 -7.66 10.43 8.99
CA LEU A 104 -7.39 10.48 7.55
C LEU A 104 -8.04 11.70 6.91
N LEU A 105 -9.18 12.15 7.46
CA LEU A 105 -9.87 13.38 7.07
C LEU A 105 -9.31 14.63 7.74
N HIS A 106 -8.35 14.51 8.67
CA HIS A 106 -7.76 15.68 9.31
C HIS A 106 -7.08 16.58 8.26
N PRO A 107 -7.20 17.92 8.33
CA PRO A 107 -6.67 18.83 7.31
C PRO A 107 -5.17 18.62 7.00
N ASP A 108 -4.37 18.26 8.01
CA ASP A 108 -2.94 18.00 7.82
C ASP A 108 -2.67 16.69 7.07
N ALA A 109 -3.49 15.65 7.29
CA ALA A 109 -3.41 14.40 6.54
C ALA A 109 -3.83 14.63 5.08
N GLN A 110 -4.89 15.41 4.85
CA GLN A 110 -5.33 15.81 3.50
C GLN A 110 -4.25 16.62 2.76
N LYS A 111 -3.59 17.55 3.44
CA LYS A 111 -2.47 18.33 2.86
C LYS A 111 -1.28 17.42 2.53
N ALA A 112 -0.95 16.47 3.40
CA ALA A 112 0.12 15.51 3.14
C ALA A 112 -0.22 14.64 1.90
N ALA A 113 -1.46 14.17 1.80
CA ALA A 113 -1.93 13.40 0.66
C ALA A 113 -1.90 14.19 -0.65
N ALA A 114 -2.38 15.43 -0.63
CA ALA A 114 -2.34 16.30 -1.80
C ALA A 114 -0.90 16.57 -2.27
N ARG A 115 0.04 16.77 -1.34
CA ARG A 115 1.46 16.98 -1.65
C ARG A 115 2.08 15.75 -2.30
N GLU A 116 1.87 14.56 -1.73
CA GLU A 116 2.43 13.33 -2.28
C GLU A 116 1.83 13.02 -3.65
N PHE A 117 0.52 13.14 -3.77
CA PHE A 117 -0.16 12.93 -5.05
C PHE A 117 0.36 13.88 -6.12
N HIS A 118 0.55 15.16 -5.78
CA HIS A 118 1.15 16.12 -6.70
C HIS A 118 2.61 15.77 -7.04
N ALA A 119 3.41 15.35 -6.06
CA ALA A 119 4.80 14.94 -6.29
C ALA A 119 4.89 13.73 -7.24
N GLU A 120 4.00 12.75 -7.08
CA GLU A 120 3.93 11.58 -7.95
C GLU A 120 3.48 11.96 -9.36
N LEU A 121 2.48 12.83 -9.52
CA LEU A 121 2.09 13.35 -10.83
C LEU A 121 3.25 14.08 -11.53
N VAL A 122 3.98 14.92 -10.80
CA VAL A 122 5.17 15.60 -11.33
C VAL A 122 6.27 14.59 -11.70
N ARG A 123 6.45 13.53 -10.92
CA ARG A 123 7.43 12.46 -11.21
C ARG A 123 7.07 11.73 -12.50
N GLN A 124 5.80 11.37 -12.69
CA GLN A 124 5.30 10.72 -13.91
C GLN A 124 5.48 11.64 -15.12
N GLN A 125 5.16 12.93 -14.98
CA GLN A 125 5.40 13.90 -16.05
C GLN A 125 6.86 14.05 -16.43
N LYS A 126 7.79 14.07 -15.46
CA LYS A 126 9.22 14.11 -15.76
C LYS A 126 9.67 12.87 -16.53
N ALA A 127 9.14 11.69 -16.19
CA ALA A 127 9.43 10.46 -16.92
C ALA A 127 8.92 10.54 -18.36
N THR A 128 7.64 10.91 -18.56
CA THR A 128 7.03 11.06 -19.89
C THR A 128 7.71 12.17 -20.71
N GLY A 129 8.03 13.30 -20.08
CA GLY A 129 8.71 14.43 -20.73
C GLY A 129 10.14 14.11 -21.14
N SER A 130 10.87 13.35 -20.31
CA SER A 130 12.19 12.84 -20.68
C SER A 130 12.10 11.89 -21.87
N GLU A 131 11.13 10.98 -21.88
CA GLU A 131 10.94 10.04 -23.00
C GLU A 131 10.59 10.77 -24.30
N ARG A 132 9.67 11.75 -24.22
CA ARG A 132 9.31 12.62 -25.34
C ARG A 132 10.52 13.35 -25.91
N PHE A 133 11.34 13.97 -25.05
CA PHE A 133 12.55 14.68 -25.48
C PHE A 133 13.54 13.76 -26.20
N GLN A 134 13.70 12.51 -25.74
CA GLN A 134 14.56 11.54 -26.41
C GLN A 134 14.03 11.16 -27.79
N LEU A 135 12.71 10.97 -27.93
CA LEU A 135 12.07 10.70 -29.22
C LEU A 135 12.22 11.86 -30.20
N GLU A 136 11.95 13.10 -29.75
CA GLU A 136 12.12 14.31 -30.58
C GLU A 136 13.57 14.47 -31.04
N LYS A 137 14.54 14.23 -30.15
CA LYS A 137 15.97 14.24 -30.48
C LYS A 137 16.34 13.15 -31.50
N ALA A 138 15.85 11.93 -31.32
CA ALA A 138 16.10 10.80 -32.23
C ALA A 138 15.53 11.07 -33.63
N ILE A 139 14.33 11.63 -33.73
CA ILE A 139 13.72 12.06 -35.00
C ILE A 139 14.58 13.13 -35.69
N ALA A 140 15.04 14.13 -34.94
CA ALA A 140 15.91 15.19 -35.50
C ALA A 140 17.29 14.66 -35.92
N GLU A 141 17.85 13.67 -35.21
CA GLU A 141 19.10 13.02 -35.60
C GLU A 141 18.94 12.13 -36.82
N ALA A 142 17.87 11.34 -36.90
CA ALA A 142 17.55 10.53 -38.07
C ALA A 142 17.34 11.41 -39.31
N GLY A 143 16.58 12.51 -39.19
CA GLY A 143 16.39 13.50 -40.25
C GLY A 143 17.72 14.06 -40.76
N ARG A 144 18.59 14.56 -39.87
CA ARG A 144 19.92 15.07 -40.26
C ARG A 144 20.81 14.04 -40.95
N ARG A 145 20.69 12.75 -40.59
CA ARG A 145 21.45 11.66 -41.22
C ARG A 145 20.89 11.30 -42.60
N ILE A 146 19.57 11.32 -42.75
CA ILE A 146 18.88 11.16 -44.03
C ILE A 146 19.34 12.26 -45.00
N ASP A 147 19.28 13.53 -44.58
CA ASP A 147 19.67 14.67 -45.42
C ASP A 147 21.11 14.52 -45.94
N ARG A 148 22.06 14.16 -45.07
CA ARG A 148 23.47 13.92 -45.47
C ARG A 148 23.64 12.78 -46.47
N ILE A 149 22.85 11.71 -46.35
CA ILE A 149 22.91 10.58 -47.30
C ILE A 149 22.34 11.02 -48.65
N VAL A 150 21.25 11.79 -48.64
CA VAL A 150 20.65 12.35 -49.85
C VAL A 150 21.62 13.29 -50.55
N ASP A 151 22.30 14.19 -49.81
CA ASP A 151 23.32 15.10 -50.34
C ASP A 151 24.49 14.33 -50.97
N ALA A 152 25.01 13.30 -50.29
CA ALA A 152 26.11 12.47 -50.82
C ALA A 152 25.72 11.70 -52.11
N ILE A 153 24.46 11.27 -52.22
CA ILE A 153 23.92 10.65 -53.44
C ILE A 153 23.81 11.70 -54.55
N ALA A 154 23.37 12.91 -54.24
CA ALA A 154 23.27 14.02 -55.20
C ALA A 154 24.64 14.47 -55.72
N GLU A 155 25.69 14.37 -54.90
CA GLU A 155 27.10 14.59 -55.27
C GLU A 155 27.72 13.43 -56.08
N GLY A 156 26.94 12.39 -56.40
CA GLY A 156 27.34 11.30 -57.29
C GLY A 156 27.92 10.06 -56.58
N VAL A 157 27.90 10.01 -55.25
CA VAL A 157 28.36 8.86 -54.47
C VAL A 157 27.18 7.96 -54.12
N ALA A 158 26.77 7.09 -55.04
CA ALA A 158 25.67 6.15 -54.83
C ALA A 158 26.19 4.72 -54.63
N THR A 159 26.24 4.24 -53.38
CA THR A 159 26.55 2.84 -53.05
C THR A 159 25.31 2.10 -52.54
N THR A 160 25.24 0.79 -52.76
CA THR A 160 24.15 -0.06 -52.26
C THR A 160 24.00 0.03 -50.73
N ALA A 161 25.11 0.24 -50.01
CA ALA A 161 25.13 0.43 -48.56
C ALA A 161 24.43 1.73 -48.13
N LEU A 162 24.61 2.84 -48.87
CA LEU A 162 23.93 4.11 -48.60
C LEU A 162 22.41 3.96 -48.74
N LYS A 163 21.94 3.24 -49.77
CA LYS A 163 20.51 2.98 -49.98
C LYS A 163 19.90 2.15 -48.85
N GLN A 164 20.59 1.10 -48.40
CA GLN A 164 20.14 0.31 -47.25
C GLN A 164 20.09 1.14 -45.95
N LYS A 165 21.08 2.02 -45.75
CA LYS A 165 21.13 2.89 -44.58
C LYS A 165 20.02 3.94 -44.57
N LEU A 166 19.69 4.49 -45.75
CA LEU A 166 18.59 5.43 -45.93
C LEU A 166 17.25 4.79 -45.53
N VAL A 167 16.93 3.62 -46.09
CA VAL A 167 15.68 2.89 -45.78
C VAL A 167 15.57 2.57 -44.28
N ALA A 168 16.68 2.18 -43.65
CA ALA A 168 16.70 1.91 -42.22
C ALA A 168 16.44 3.17 -41.37
N LEU A 169 17.05 4.30 -41.73
CA LEU A 169 16.85 5.58 -41.01
C LEU A 169 15.43 6.15 -41.22
N GLU A 170 14.86 5.98 -42.41
CA GLU A 170 13.47 6.36 -42.69
C GLU A 170 12.49 5.53 -41.85
N ALA A 171 12.71 4.21 -41.77
CA ALA A 171 11.91 3.33 -40.92
C ALA A 171 12.02 3.71 -39.44
N GLU A 172 13.24 3.97 -38.94
CA GLU A 172 13.48 4.42 -37.57
C GLU A 172 12.79 5.76 -37.28
N LYS A 173 12.85 6.70 -38.22
CA LYS A 173 12.17 8.00 -38.10
C LYS A 173 10.65 7.85 -38.00
N VAL A 174 10.05 7.07 -38.91
CA VAL A 174 8.60 6.81 -38.93
C VAL A 174 8.15 6.11 -37.65
N GLU A 175 8.93 5.14 -37.15
CA GLU A 175 8.63 4.45 -35.90
C GLU A 175 8.64 5.42 -34.70
N ASN A 176 9.65 6.28 -34.61
CA ASN A 176 9.78 7.25 -33.53
C ASN A 176 8.70 8.35 -33.61
N GLU A 177 8.33 8.80 -34.82
CA GLU A 177 7.21 9.72 -35.04
C GLU A 177 5.87 9.09 -34.62
N GLY A 178 5.67 7.78 -34.90
CA GLY A 178 4.51 7.04 -34.44
C GLY A 178 4.43 6.94 -32.91
N LYS A 179 5.55 6.66 -32.24
CA LYS A 179 5.64 6.66 -30.76
C LYS A 179 5.34 8.03 -30.18
N LEU A 180 5.88 9.10 -30.77
CA LEU A 180 5.65 10.48 -30.33
C LEU A 180 4.19 10.90 -30.51
N ALA A 181 3.55 10.52 -31.62
CA ALA A 181 2.13 10.78 -31.87
C ALA A 181 1.22 10.04 -30.88
N ALA A 182 1.56 8.79 -30.53
CA ALA A 182 0.82 8.00 -29.55
C ALA A 182 0.88 8.59 -28.12
N MET A 183 1.93 9.34 -27.78
CA MET A 183 2.08 10.01 -26.47
C MET A 183 1.15 11.21 -26.26
N GLY A 184 0.53 11.77 -27.31
CA GLY A 184 -0.42 12.88 -27.19
C GLY A 184 0.20 14.24 -26.80
N SER A 185 -0.63 15.21 -26.39
CA SER A 185 -0.18 16.53 -25.91
C SER A 185 0.29 16.46 -24.45
N GLU A 186 1.23 17.34 -24.08
CA GLU A 186 1.76 17.42 -22.71
C GLU A 186 0.61 17.53 -21.70
N PRO A 187 0.44 16.58 -20.77
CA PRO A 187 -0.59 16.71 -19.75
C PRO A 187 -0.22 17.92 -18.89
N VAL A 188 -1.17 18.81 -18.61
CA VAL A 188 -0.99 19.84 -17.58
C VAL A 188 -1.44 19.20 -16.28
N VAL A 189 -0.57 19.13 -15.26
CA VAL A 189 -1.02 18.74 -13.91
C VAL A 189 -1.88 19.88 -13.37
N SER A 190 -3.19 19.82 -13.61
CA SER A 190 -4.16 20.63 -12.87
C SER A 190 -4.74 19.77 -11.76
N VAL A 191 -4.53 20.17 -10.51
CA VAL A 191 -5.28 19.60 -9.39
C VAL A 191 -6.75 19.94 -9.59
N HIS A 192 -7.61 18.92 -9.63
CA HIS A 192 -9.05 19.13 -9.80
C HIS A 192 -9.61 19.97 -8.64
N PRO A 193 -10.47 20.97 -8.87
CA PRO A 193 -11.01 21.85 -7.82
C PRO A 193 -11.65 21.09 -6.65
N ASN A 194 -12.28 19.95 -6.94
CA ASN A 194 -12.99 19.12 -5.94
C ASN A 194 -12.14 17.95 -5.37
N ALA A 195 -10.81 17.99 -5.50
CA ALA A 195 -9.96 16.89 -5.03
C ALA A 195 -10.14 16.55 -3.54
N GLY A 196 -10.46 17.54 -2.70
CA GLY A 196 -10.73 17.32 -1.28
C GLY A 196 -12.03 16.56 -1.00
N GLU A 197 -13.08 16.83 -1.78
CA GLU A 197 -14.38 16.13 -1.68
C GLU A 197 -14.25 14.68 -2.15
N LEU A 198 -13.59 14.47 -3.29
CA LEU A 198 -13.31 13.12 -3.82
C LEU A 198 -12.45 12.29 -2.87
N TYR A 199 -11.48 12.91 -2.21
CA TYR A 199 -10.69 12.25 -1.18
C TYR A 199 -11.57 11.85 0.03
N ALA A 200 -12.47 12.72 0.48
CA ALA A 200 -13.37 12.41 1.58
C ALA A 200 -14.33 11.26 1.26
N GLU A 201 -14.88 11.24 0.04
CA GLU A 201 -15.71 10.12 -0.45
C GLU A 201 -14.92 8.81 -0.52
N LEU A 202 -13.68 8.84 -1.00
CA LEU A 202 -12.81 7.68 -1.07
C LEU A 202 -12.54 7.10 0.33
N ILE A 203 -12.18 7.94 1.30
CA ILE A 203 -11.97 7.50 2.68
C ILE A 203 -13.27 6.98 3.31
N GLY A 204 -14.42 7.59 3.00
CA GLY A 204 -15.74 7.10 3.42
C GLY A 204 -16.02 5.68 2.93
N SER A 205 -15.82 5.43 1.64
CA SER A 205 -16.02 4.10 1.04
C SER A 205 -15.05 3.05 1.61
N LEU A 206 -13.83 3.44 1.99
CA LEU A 206 -12.86 2.55 2.61
C LEU A 206 -13.38 1.99 3.96
N VAL A 207 -14.07 2.81 4.75
CA VAL A 207 -14.63 2.38 6.04
C VAL A 207 -15.74 1.33 5.86
N GLU A 208 -16.58 1.51 4.84
CA GLU A 208 -17.64 0.55 4.50
C GLU A 208 -17.04 -0.80 4.11
N VAL A 209 -16.03 -0.81 3.23
CA VAL A 209 -15.35 -2.04 2.79
C VAL A 209 -14.63 -2.73 3.95
N VAL A 210 -13.95 -1.98 4.83
CA VAL A 210 -13.27 -2.57 6.00
C VAL A 210 -14.27 -3.17 7.00
N SER A 211 -15.48 -2.62 7.08
CA SER A 211 -16.53 -3.11 7.96
C SER A 211 -17.16 -4.41 7.45
N ASP A 212 -17.08 -4.71 6.15
CA ASP A 212 -17.63 -5.93 5.56
C ASP A 212 -16.92 -7.20 6.07
N PRO A 213 -17.62 -8.14 6.72
CA PRO A 213 -17.04 -9.41 7.17
C PRO A 213 -16.72 -10.40 6.03
N SER A 214 -17.06 -10.10 4.77
CA SER A 214 -16.80 -10.97 3.63
C SER A 214 -15.30 -11.22 3.38
N PRO A 215 -14.94 -12.36 2.74
CA PRO A 215 -13.56 -12.60 2.31
C PRO A 215 -13.01 -11.55 1.35
N ASP A 216 -13.88 -10.85 0.61
CA ASP A 216 -13.50 -9.87 -0.41
C ASP A 216 -12.87 -8.61 0.24
N ALA A 217 -13.23 -8.32 1.49
CA ALA A 217 -12.65 -7.23 2.28
C ALA A 217 -11.30 -7.58 2.95
N ASP A 218 -10.81 -8.82 2.86
CA ASP A 218 -9.60 -9.26 3.57
C ASP A 218 -8.34 -8.49 3.14
N GLU A 219 -8.22 -8.20 1.84
CA GLU A 219 -7.06 -7.49 1.31
C GLU A 219 -6.99 -6.07 1.88
N VAL A 220 -8.13 -5.37 1.87
CA VAL A 220 -8.26 -4.01 2.41
C VAL A 220 -7.97 -3.99 3.92
N ARG A 221 -8.50 -4.97 4.67
CA ARG A 221 -8.19 -5.13 6.10
C ARG A 221 -6.72 -5.41 6.34
N SER A 222 -6.07 -6.20 5.49
CA SER A 222 -4.63 -6.50 5.58
C SER A 222 -3.79 -5.24 5.35
N VAL A 223 -4.14 -4.40 4.37
CA VAL A 223 -3.46 -3.12 4.14
C VAL A 223 -3.64 -2.18 5.33
N LEU A 224 -4.88 -1.98 5.80
CA LEU A 224 -5.15 -1.11 6.95
C LEU A 224 -4.39 -1.56 8.22
N ARG A 225 -4.27 -2.86 8.42
CA ARG A 225 -3.51 -3.44 9.54
C ARG A 225 -2.01 -3.18 9.48
N LYS A 226 -1.42 -3.01 8.30
CA LYS A 226 0.01 -2.66 8.19
C LYS A 226 0.27 -1.25 8.69
N THR A 227 -0.71 -0.37 8.57
CA THR A 227 -0.64 1.02 9.00
C THR A 227 -0.77 1.17 10.50
N ILE A 228 -1.66 0.37 11.10
CA ILE A 228 -1.91 0.36 12.53
C ILE A 228 -0.85 -0.49 13.23
N GLN A 229 0.08 0.14 13.93
CA GLN A 229 1.12 -0.59 14.67
C GLN A 229 0.57 -1.19 15.97
N ARG A 230 -0.19 -0.40 16.74
CA ARG A 230 -0.79 -0.80 18.03
C ARG A 230 -1.99 0.07 18.39
N ILE A 231 -2.95 -0.51 19.11
CA ILE A 231 -4.08 0.20 19.68
C ILE A 231 -4.00 0.03 21.20
N CYS A 232 -3.65 1.10 21.89
CA CYS A 232 -3.49 1.12 23.33
C CYS A 232 -4.84 1.46 23.99
N LEU A 233 -5.28 0.60 24.90
CA LEU A 233 -6.49 0.77 25.68
C LEU A 233 -6.13 1.22 27.10
N GLU A 234 -6.60 2.40 27.48
CA GLU A 234 -6.42 2.99 28.82
C GLU A 234 -7.72 2.98 29.61
N PRO A 235 -7.81 2.24 30.74
CA PRO A 235 -8.99 2.26 31.60
C PRO A 235 -9.31 3.68 32.11
N ARG A 236 -10.53 4.17 31.88
CA ARG A 236 -10.97 5.49 32.38
C ARG A 236 -11.14 5.53 33.90
N LYS A 237 -10.47 6.44 34.62
CA LYS A 237 -10.49 6.44 36.10
C LYS A 237 -11.91 6.46 36.72
N ASN A 238 -12.86 7.22 36.15
CA ASN A 238 -14.17 7.49 36.78
C ASN A 238 -15.40 6.98 36.00
N GLU A 239 -15.19 6.31 34.86
CA GLU A 239 -16.27 5.82 33.99
C GLU A 239 -16.03 4.38 33.58
N SER A 240 -17.10 3.67 33.18
CA SER A 240 -16.95 2.39 32.48
C SER A 240 -16.32 2.62 31.10
N GLY A 241 -15.43 1.71 30.69
CA GLY A 241 -14.79 1.75 29.37
C GLY A 241 -13.33 2.21 29.36
N TYR A 242 -12.87 2.53 28.15
CA TYR A 242 -11.48 2.78 27.79
C TYR A 242 -11.31 4.07 26.98
N ASN A 243 -10.20 4.78 27.20
CA ASN A 243 -9.64 5.69 26.21
C ASN A 243 -8.84 4.88 25.19
N LEU A 244 -8.95 5.26 23.92
CA LEU A 244 -8.26 4.59 22.82
C LEU A 244 -7.15 5.50 22.32
N VAL A 245 -5.95 4.94 22.23
CA VAL A 245 -4.82 5.57 21.57
C VAL A 245 -4.38 4.68 20.42
N ILE A 246 -4.60 5.15 19.19
CA ILE A 246 -4.16 4.45 17.99
C ILE A 246 -2.74 4.93 17.70
N LYS A 247 -1.79 4.00 17.71
CA LYS A 247 -0.40 4.20 17.31
C LYS A 247 -0.19 3.57 15.95
N GLY A 248 0.23 4.37 14.99
CA GLY A 248 0.48 3.91 13.65
C GLY A 248 1.18 4.97 12.82
N ASP A 249 1.64 4.54 11.65
CA ASP A 249 2.16 5.46 10.65
C ASP A 249 1.07 5.66 9.61
N LEU A 250 0.07 6.50 9.94
CA LEU A 250 -1.00 6.85 8.99
C LEU A 250 -0.44 7.58 7.77
N ALA A 251 0.71 8.27 7.94
CA ALA A 251 1.44 8.83 6.82
C ALA A 251 2.02 7.74 5.91
N ALA A 252 2.32 6.52 6.37
CA ALA A 252 2.71 5.41 5.49
C ALA A 252 1.58 4.86 4.58
N LEU A 253 0.31 5.21 4.82
CA LEU A 253 -0.76 4.99 3.83
C LEU A 253 -0.71 6.02 2.69
N ILE A 254 -0.15 7.19 2.98
CA ILE A 254 -0.26 8.38 2.15
C ILE A 254 1.07 8.66 1.42
N SER A 255 2.20 8.42 2.08
CA SER A 255 3.57 8.63 1.63
C SER A 255 4.31 7.29 1.67
N GLN A 256 4.85 6.86 0.52
CA GLN A 256 5.68 5.66 0.47
C GLN A 256 7.06 5.81 1.14
N ASP A 257 7.41 7.01 1.62
CA ASP A 257 8.74 7.29 2.20
C ASP A 257 8.80 7.35 3.74
N GLY A 258 7.69 7.13 4.44
CA GLY A 258 7.65 6.83 5.88
C GLY A 258 8.02 7.97 6.84
N GLN A 259 7.49 7.84 8.07
CA GLN A 259 7.68 8.71 9.24
C GLN A 259 6.80 9.96 9.31
N THR A 260 5.54 9.76 9.72
CA THR A 260 4.90 10.68 10.67
C THR A 260 4.09 9.88 11.68
N THR A 261 4.54 9.87 12.94
CA THR A 261 3.79 9.21 14.03
C THR A 261 2.68 10.16 14.48
N LEU A 262 1.43 9.86 14.11
CA LEU A 262 0.26 10.55 14.69
C LEU A 262 -0.13 9.85 15.99
N MET A 263 -0.05 10.55 17.12
CA MET A 263 -0.61 10.10 18.39
C MET A 263 -2.03 10.63 18.51
N MET A 264 -3.03 9.77 18.31
CA MET A 264 -4.43 10.15 18.48
C MET A 264 -4.98 9.67 19.81
N GLY A 265 -5.43 10.59 20.66
CA GLY A 265 -6.27 10.27 21.82
C GLY A 265 -7.74 10.41 21.47
N ALA A 266 -8.51 9.33 21.56
CA ALA A 266 -9.97 9.42 21.50
C ALA A 266 -10.50 9.94 22.85
N GLY A 267 -10.55 11.26 23.01
CA GLY A 267 -11.21 11.95 24.11
C GLY A 267 -12.73 11.72 24.10
N ALA A 268 -13.32 11.62 25.29
CA ALA A 268 -14.71 11.23 25.55
C ALA A 268 -15.76 12.29 25.13
N GLY A 269 -16.97 11.82 24.80
CA GLY A 269 -18.20 12.61 24.95
C GLY A 269 -19.19 12.49 23.78
N PHE A 270 -20.00 11.43 23.77
CA PHE A 270 -21.32 11.45 23.11
C PHE A 270 -22.28 10.62 23.96
N GLU A 271 -22.95 11.28 24.92
CA GLU A 271 -24.20 10.78 25.49
C GLU A 271 -25.32 11.08 24.48
N PRO A 272 -26.15 10.09 24.07
CA PRO A 272 -27.42 10.40 23.44
C PRO A 272 -28.39 10.87 24.53
N ALA A 273 -28.92 12.09 24.36
CA ALA A 273 -30.02 12.58 25.18
C ALA A 273 -31.22 11.64 25.06
N THR A 274 -31.50 10.88 26.12
CA THR A 274 -32.76 10.16 26.28
C THR A 274 -33.87 11.17 26.54
N PHE A 275 -34.77 11.30 25.56
CA PHE A 275 -36.05 11.99 25.72
C PHE A 275 -36.88 11.29 26.81
N ARG A 276 -37.46 12.11 27.70
CA ARG A 276 -38.47 11.73 28.69
C ARG A 276 -39.78 11.33 28.00
N LEU A 277 -40.38 10.23 28.45
CA LEU A 277 -41.83 10.05 28.59
C LEU A 277 -42.09 9.62 30.04
#